data_AF-A0A840Y338-F1
#
_entry.id   AF-A0A840Y338-F1
#
_cell.length_a   1.000
_cell.length_b   1.000
_cell.length_c   1.000
_cell.angle_alpha   90.00
_cell.angle_beta   90.00
_cell.angle_gamma   90.00
#
_symmetry.space_group_name_H-M   'P 1'
#
loop_
_entity.id
_entity.type
_entity.pdbx_description
1 polymer ?
#
loop_
_entity_poly.entity_id
_entity_poly.type
_entity_poly.pdbx_seq_one_letter_code
_entity_poly.pdbx_strand_id
1 'polypeptide(L)' 'MRSREGQFSDARPIQRSRAEKERLLRELKDTLAGLKPHASRSMRTTLQARIRELEAELAPAKR' A
#
# COMPACT_ATOMS: atom_id res chain seq x y z
N MET A 1 -2.64 20.04 25.27
CA MET A 1 -2.57 18.65 24.80
C MET A 1 -3.63 18.45 23.72
N ARG A 2 -3.25 18.33 22.44
CA ARG A 2 -4.05 17.78 21.33
C ARG A 2 -3.13 17.63 20.11
N SER A 3 -3.12 16.44 19.54
CA SER A 3 -2.10 15.85 18.67
C SER A 3 -1.71 16.69 17.44
N ARG A 4 -0.39 16.86 17.25
CA ARG A 4 0.25 17.27 15.99
C ARG A 4 0.74 16.03 15.23
N GLU A 5 -0.13 15.04 15.06
CA GLU A 5 0.17 13.83 14.29
C GLU A 5 -0.29 14.06 12.86
N GLY A 6 0.58 14.59 11.99
CA GLY A 6 0.19 14.77 10.58
C GLY A 6 1.08 15.63 9.71
N GLN A 7 2.16 16.23 10.22
CA GLN A 7 3.14 16.90 9.35
C GLN A 7 4.20 15.91 8.88
N PHE A 8 3.81 14.99 8.00
CA PHE A 8 4.76 14.30 7.13
C PHE A 8 4.54 14.80 5.70
N SER A 9 5.01 16.01 5.43
CA SER A 9 5.14 16.52 4.07
C SER A 9 6.49 17.23 3.96
N ASP A 10 7.56 16.48 4.22
CA ASP A 10 8.91 16.90 3.84
C ASP A 10 9.02 16.64 2.34
N ALA A 11 9.17 17.72 1.57
CA ALA A 11 9.31 17.76 0.13
C ALA A 11 10.66 17.18 -0.34
N ARG A 12 10.92 15.92 -0.01
CA ARG A 12 11.93 15.06 -0.65
C ARG A 12 11.20 14.02 -1.49
N PRO A 13 11.83 13.39 -2.49
CA PRO A 13 11.28 12.16 -3.07
C PRO A 13 11.22 11.13 -1.94
N ILE A 14 10.07 11.06 -1.27
CA ILE A 14 9.85 10.26 -0.07
C ILE A 14 10.03 8.82 -0.53
N GLN A 15 11.16 8.21 -0.23
CA GLN A 15 11.25 6.76 -0.24
C GLN A 15 10.15 6.31 0.72
N ARG A 16 9.05 5.77 0.18
CA ARG A 16 7.87 5.37 0.96
C ARG A 16 8.39 4.57 2.16
N SER A 17 8.26 5.16 3.35
CA SER A 17 8.70 4.51 4.59
C SER A 17 7.99 3.17 4.71
N ARG A 18 8.57 2.22 5.44
CA ARG A 18 7.96 0.90 5.66
C ARG A 18 6.49 1.02 6.09
N ALA A 19 6.20 1.94 7.01
CA ALA A 19 4.84 2.23 7.46
C ALA A 19 3.88 2.71 6.34
N GLU A 20 4.37 3.54 5.42
CA GLU A 20 3.58 4.01 4.27
C GLU A 20 3.32 2.90 3.26
N LYS A 21 4.29 2.01 3.05
CA LYS A 21 4.11 0.81 2.23
C LYS A 21 3.10 -0.16 2.86
N GLU A 22 3.14 -0.33 4.18
CA GLU A 22 2.16 -1.16 4.92
C GLU A 22 0.74 -0.57 4.83
N ARG A 23 0.62 0.76 4.95
CA ARG A 23 -0.67 1.46 4.77
C ARG A 23 -1.20 1.28 3.35
N LEU A 24 -0.35 1.48 2.35
CA LEU A 24 -0.71 1.28 0.94
C LEU A 24 -1.11 -0.18 0.65
N LEU A 25 -0.40 -1.15 1.22
CA LEU A 25 -0.74 -2.57 1.09
C LEU A 25 -2.16 -2.84 1.61
N ARG A 26 -2.50 -2.29 2.77
CA ARG A 26 -3.84 -2.43 3.35
C ARG A 26 -4.91 -1.80 2.46
N GLU A 27 -4.68 -0.60 1.97
CA GLU A 27 -5.62 0.11 1.08
C GLU A 27 -5.85 -0.65 -0.24
N LEU A 28 -4.80 -1.22 -0.83
CA LEU A 28 -4.94 -2.04 -2.04
C LEU A 28 -5.72 -3.33 -1.78
N LYS A 29 -5.53 -3.97 -0.62
CA LYS A 29 -6.30 -5.15 -0.21
C LYS A 29 -7.78 -4.82 0.00
N ASP A 30 -8.08 -3.71 0.67
CA ASP A 30 -9.47 -3.24 0.85
C ASP A 30 -10.12 -2.88 -0.49
N THR A 31 -9.37 -2.23 -1.40
CA THR A 31 -9.83 -1.94 -2.76
C THR A 31 -10.14 -3.23 -3.53
N LEU A 32 -9.29 -4.25 -3.42
CA LEU A 32 -9.52 -5.56 -4.03
C LEU A 32 -10.75 -6.27 -3.45
N ALA A 33 -10.99 -6.16 -2.15
CA ALA A 33 -12.15 -6.73 -1.49
C ALA A 33 -13.45 -5.99 -1.85
N GLY A 34 -13.40 -4.66 -2.01
CA GLY A 34 -14.54 -3.82 -2.39
C GLY A 34 -14.85 -3.81 -3.89
N LEU A 35 -14.01 -4.42 -4.72
CA LEU A 35 -14.19 -4.45 -6.17
C LEU A 35 -15.42 -5.27 -6.57
N LYS A 36 -16.36 -4.62 -7.25
CA LYS A 36 -17.58 -5.26 -7.73
C LYS A 36 -17.28 -6.43 -8.67
N PRO A 37 -18.16 -7.44 -8.77
CA PRO A 37 -17.94 -8.64 -9.60
C PRO A 37 -17.71 -8.36 -11.10
N HIS A 38 -18.27 -7.27 -11.62
CA HIS A 38 -18.10 -6.83 -13.01
C HIS A 38 -16.85 -5.98 -13.25
N ALA A 39 -16.04 -5.73 -12.23
CA ALA A 39 -14.76 -5.05 -12.43
C ALA A 39 -13.86 -5.89 -13.35
N SER A 40 -13.13 -5.18 -14.22
CA SER A 40 -12.29 -5.81 -15.24
C SER A 40 -11.31 -6.79 -14.61
N ARG A 41 -11.25 -8.01 -15.16
CA ARG A 41 -10.32 -9.07 -14.72
C ARG A 41 -8.87 -8.58 -14.76
N SER A 42 -8.53 -7.74 -15.73
CA SER A 42 -7.22 -7.10 -15.85
C SER A 42 -6.87 -6.25 -14.62
N MET A 43 -7.82 -5.44 -14.14
CA MET A 43 -7.62 -4.60 -12.96
C MET A 43 -7.39 -5.42 -11.69
N ARG A 44 -8.13 -6.51 -11.50
CA ARG A 44 -7.90 -7.42 -10.37
C ARG A 44 -6.52 -8.03 -10.42
N THR A 45 -6.09 -8.51 -11.59
CA THR A 45 -4.75 -9.07 -11.77
C THR A 45 -3.66 -8.05 -11.46
N THR A 46 -3.80 -6.80 -11.94
CA THR A 46 -2.85 -5.72 -11.66
C THR A 46 -2.79 -5.39 -10.17
N LEU A 47 -3.93 -5.30 -9.48
CA LEU A 47 -3.97 -5.05 -8.03
C LEU A 47 -3.34 -6.19 -7.25
N GLN A 48 -3.62 -7.45 -7.61
CA GLN A 48 -3.01 -8.61 -6.99
C GLN A 48 -1.49 -8.65 -7.18
N ALA A 49 -0.99 -8.30 -8.38
CA ALA A 49 0.44 -8.18 -8.64
C ALA A 49 1.08 -7.11 -7.75
N ARG A 50 0.51 -5.90 -7.71
CA ARG A 50 0.99 -4.77 -6.91
C ARG A 50 1.04 -5.10 -5.41
N ILE A 51 0.02 -5.81 -4.91
CA ILE A 51 -0.05 -6.29 -3.51
C ILE A 51 1.12 -7.23 -3.22
N ARG A 52 1.38 -8.21 -4.09
CA ARG A 52 2.48 -9.17 -3.91
C ARG A 52 3.85 -8.51 -3.95
N GLU A 53 4.06 -7.56 -4.86
CA GLU A 53 5.30 -6.79 -4.93
C GLU A 53 5.53 -6.00 -3.64
N LEU A 54 4.51 -5.30 -3.14
CA LEU A 54 4.59 -4.58 -1.86
C LEU A 54 4.82 -5.50 -0.67
N GLU A 55 4.20 -6.68 -0.64
CA GLU A 55 4.46 -7.70 0.39
C GLU A 55 5.90 -8.20 0.36
N ALA A 56 6.47 -8.42 -0.82
CA ALA A 56 7.86 -8.83 -0.98
C ALA A 56 8.84 -7.71 -0.57
N GLU A 57 8.53 -6.45 -0.88
CA GLU A 57 9.33 -5.30 -0.44
C GLU A 57 9.25 -5.06 1.08
N LEU A 58 8.13 -5.42 1.72
CA LEU A 58 7.90 -5.29 3.15
C LEU A 58 8.39 -6.47 3.97
N ALA A 59 8.50 -7.65 3.34
CA ALA A 59 9.08 -8.82 3.95
C ALA A 59 10.48 -8.43 4.46
N PRO A 60 10.73 -8.52 5.78
CA PRO A 60 12.07 -8.24 6.28
C PRO A 60 12.99 -9.22 5.55
N ALA A 61 13.99 -8.71 4.83
CA ALA A 61 15.06 -9.51 4.29
C ALA A 61 15.62 -10.31 5.46
N LYS A 62 15.19 -11.57 5.54
CA LYS A 62 15.48 -12.47 6.63
C LYS A 62 16.99 -12.71 6.55
N ARG A 63 17.74 -11.95 7.34
CA ARG A 63 19.15 -12.21 7.60
C ARG A 63 19.28 -13.54 8.32
#